data_AF-A0A183HUB8-F1
#
_entry.id   AF-A0A183HUB8-F1
#
_cell.length_a   1.000
_cell.length_b   1.000
_cell.length_c   1.000
_cell.angle_alpha   90.00
_cell.angle_beta   90.00
_cell.angle_gamma   90.00
#
_symmetry.space_group_name_H-M   'P 1'
#
loop_
_entity.id
_entity.type
_entity.pdbx_description
1 polymer ?
#
loop_
_entity_poly.entity_id
_entity_poly.type
_entity_poly.pdbx_seq_one_letter_code
_entity_poly.pdbx_strand_id
1 'polypeptide(L)'
;MKDILLGIPCDEDPKHTAIFYCTVCESNMCGECSKRTHTGRILSKHCRVPVSEKPLSRTMCPYHSAYAIEFEVECLENNRLMCLLCRDYGRHRNHRHSLLEVEAAGLRERVREALSDFRSFISDLNAWNIRVTQ
;
A
#
# COMPACT_ATOMS: atom_id res chain seq x y z
N MET A 1 1.14 10.38 14.02
CA MET A 1 2.51 10.66 13.53
C MET A 1 3.06 9.54 12.62
N LYS A 2 2.20 8.68 12.03
CA LYS A 2 2.62 7.59 11.12
C LYS A 2 2.35 7.91 9.63
N ASP A 3 1.43 8.83 9.34
CA ASP A 3 1.00 9.13 7.96
C ASP A 3 1.96 10.06 7.19
N ILE A 4 2.80 10.84 7.87
CA ILE A 4 3.78 11.74 7.24
C ILE A 4 4.92 10.94 6.56
N LEU A 5 5.15 9.69 6.96
CA LEU A 5 6.29 8.88 6.50
C LEU A 5 6.09 8.24 5.12
N LEU A 6 4.87 8.25 4.56
CA LEU A 6 4.63 7.67 3.24
C LEU A 6 5.09 8.59 2.09
N GLY A 7 5.30 9.90 2.36
CA GLY A 7 5.79 10.85 1.36
C GLY A 7 4.86 11.02 0.15
N ILE A 8 3.58 10.65 0.27
CA ILE A 8 2.61 10.72 -0.83
C ILE A 8 2.24 12.19 -1.06
N PRO A 9 2.35 12.72 -2.28
CA PRO A 9 2.00 14.11 -2.57
C PRO A 9 0.49 14.32 -2.48
N CYS A 10 0.08 15.54 -2.15
CA CYS A 10 -1.32 15.96 -2.21
C CYS A 10 -1.72 16.21 -3.67
N ASP A 11 -2.91 15.76 -4.06
CA ASP A 11 -3.41 15.90 -5.43
C ASP A 11 -3.74 17.37 -5.79
N GLU A 12 -4.08 18.18 -4.78
CA GLU A 12 -4.36 19.61 -4.94
C GLU A 12 -3.09 20.48 -5.02
N ASP A 13 -1.99 20.05 -4.40
CA ASP A 13 -0.70 20.76 -4.45
C ASP A 13 0.45 19.77 -4.24
N PRO A 14 1.30 19.52 -5.26
CA PRO A 14 2.43 18.60 -5.18
C PRO A 14 3.46 18.91 -4.10
N LYS A 15 3.49 20.15 -3.56
CA LYS A 15 4.40 20.54 -2.47
C LYS A 15 3.90 20.06 -1.10
N HIS A 16 2.62 19.74 -0.96
CA HIS A 16 2.06 19.24 0.27
C HIS A 16 2.13 17.72 0.36
N THR A 17 2.27 17.21 1.58
CA THR A 17 2.18 15.76 1.86
C THR A 17 0.75 15.40 2.24
N ALA A 18 0.20 14.40 1.57
CA ALA A 18 -1.11 13.86 1.88
C ALA A 18 -1.09 13.09 3.20
N ILE A 19 -2.13 13.29 4.00
CA ILE A 19 -2.36 12.55 5.25
C ILE A 19 -3.73 11.87 5.28
N PHE A 20 -4.66 12.34 4.44
CA PHE A 20 -5.98 11.73 4.26
C PHE A 20 -6.16 11.23 2.83
N TYR A 21 -6.87 10.11 2.69
CA TYR A 21 -7.42 9.62 1.44
C TYR A 21 -8.94 9.62 1.52
N CYS A 22 -9.60 10.22 0.52
CA CYS A 22 -11.06 10.18 0.42
C CYS A 22 -11.47 8.96 -0.40
N THR A 23 -12.24 8.03 0.17
CA THR A 23 -12.67 6.82 -0.54
C THR A 23 -13.76 7.07 -1.58
N VAL A 24 -14.41 8.24 -1.52
CA VAL A 24 -15.49 8.66 -2.43
C VAL A 24 -14.93 9.46 -3.60
N CYS A 25 -13.99 10.38 -3.34
CA CYS A 25 -13.35 11.19 -4.38
C CYS A 25 -12.12 10.54 -5.01
N GLU A 26 -11.64 9.45 -4.40
CA GLU A 26 -10.41 8.74 -4.79
C GLU A 26 -9.16 9.62 -4.82
N SER A 27 -9.07 10.60 -3.91
CA SER A 27 -8.00 11.59 -3.86
C SER A 27 -7.19 11.58 -2.56
N ASN A 28 -5.88 11.84 -2.68
CA ASN A 28 -4.92 12.00 -1.60
C ASN A 28 -4.76 13.48 -1.27
N MET A 29 -4.99 13.84 0.00
CA MET A 29 -5.07 15.24 0.38
C MET A 29 -4.39 15.51 1.72
N CYS A 30 -3.75 16.67 1.83
CA CYS A 30 -3.24 17.16 3.11
C CYS A 30 -4.42 17.61 4.01
N GLY A 31 -4.15 17.90 5.28
CA GLY A 31 -5.20 18.29 6.24
C GLY A 31 -5.95 19.56 5.84
N GLU A 32 -5.27 20.52 5.23
CA GLU A 32 -5.87 21.80 4.80
C GLU A 32 -6.67 21.63 3.51
N CYS A 33 -6.10 20.97 2.50
CA CYS A 33 -6.81 20.63 1.26
C CYS A 33 -8.05 19.78 1.57
N SER A 34 -7.98 18.84 2.53
CA SER A 34 -9.13 18.09 3.03
C SER A 34 -10.26 18.96 3.54
N LYS A 35 -9.94 19.96 4.35
CA LYS A 35 -10.95 20.89 4.86
C LYS A 35 -11.53 21.72 3.74
N ARG A 36 -10.70 22.29 2.85
CA ARG A 36 -11.13 23.14 1.73
C ARG A 36 -12.07 22.39 0.77
N THR A 37 -11.65 21.23 0.27
CA THR A 37 -12.41 20.46 -0.72
C THR A 37 -13.65 19.79 -0.12
N HIS A 38 -13.70 19.53 1.19
CA HIS A 38 -14.85 18.89 1.87
C HIS A 38 -15.66 19.81 2.80
N THR A 39 -15.72 21.11 2.49
CA THR A 39 -16.52 22.10 3.25
C THR A 39 -18.04 21.96 3.04
N GLY A 40 -18.47 21.45 1.88
CA GLY A 40 -19.90 21.39 1.51
C GLY A 40 -20.72 20.36 2.30
N ARG A 41 -22.06 20.53 2.33
CA ARG A 41 -23.00 19.65 3.07
C ARG A 41 -22.93 18.16 2.64
N ILE A 42 -22.64 17.89 1.37
CA ILE A 42 -22.49 16.53 0.83
C ILE A 42 -21.06 16.04 1.01
N LEU A 43 -20.08 16.89 0.67
CA LEU A 43 -18.66 16.55 0.69
C LEU A 43 -18.16 16.30 2.11
N SER A 44 -18.68 17.00 3.12
CA SER A 44 -18.30 16.78 4.52
C SER A 44 -18.62 15.37 5.03
N LYS A 45 -19.60 14.69 4.40
CA LYS A 45 -19.99 13.30 4.70
C LYS A 45 -19.10 12.25 4.03
N HIS A 46 -18.19 12.65 3.14
CA HIS A 46 -17.30 11.70 2.50
C HIS A 46 -16.42 11.00 3.53
N CYS A 47 -16.27 9.69 3.35
CA CYS A 47 -15.40 8.88 4.20
C CYS A 47 -13.95 9.20 3.86
N ARG A 48 -13.20 9.61 4.88
CA ARG A 48 -11.78 9.97 4.79
C ARG A 48 -11.02 9.10 5.77
N VAL A 49 -10.09 8.33 5.23
CA VAL A 49 -9.21 7.45 6.00
C VAL A 49 -7.79 8.01 5.97
N PRO A 50 -6.93 7.64 6.93
CA PRO A 50 -5.50 7.89 6.80
C PRO A 50 -4.97 7.32 5.48
N VAL A 51 -4.00 7.98 4.84
CA VAL A 51 -3.42 7.48 3.57
C VAL A 51 -2.79 6.09 3.77
N SER A 52 -2.30 5.79 4.98
CA SER A 52 -1.79 4.47 5.36
C SER A 52 -2.85 3.37 5.39
N GLU A 53 -4.13 3.74 5.50
CA GLU A 53 -5.30 2.86 5.52
C GLU A 53 -6.12 2.96 4.23
N LYS A 54 -5.58 3.58 3.18
CA LYS A 54 -6.21 3.63 1.85
C LYS A 54 -6.63 2.21 1.46
N PRO A 55 -7.92 1.98 1.13
CA PRO A 55 -8.36 0.67 0.67
C PRO A 55 -7.49 0.25 -0.50
N LEU A 56 -6.98 -0.98 -0.44
CA LEU A 56 -6.22 -1.56 -1.55
C LEU A 56 -7.11 -1.50 -2.79
N SER A 57 -6.76 -0.66 -3.75
CA SER A 57 -7.44 -0.63 -5.04
C SER A 57 -7.23 -2.00 -5.66
N ARG A 58 -8.30 -2.77 -5.76
CA ARG A 58 -8.27 -4.07 -6.41
C ARG A 58 -7.89 -3.82 -7.87
N THR A 59 -6.70 -4.26 -8.25
CA THR A 59 -6.23 -4.15 -9.63
C THR A 59 -7.05 -5.14 -10.46
N MET A 60 -7.78 -4.62 -11.45
CA MET A 60 -8.60 -5.46 -12.31
C MET A 60 -7.73 -6.20 -13.32
N CYS A 61 -8.11 -7.44 -13.65
CA CYS A 61 -7.38 -8.22 -14.64
C CYS A 61 -7.49 -7.53 -16.01
N PRO A 62 -6.37 -7.35 -16.75
CA PRO A 62 -6.38 -6.69 -18.05
C PRO A 62 -7.19 -7.46 -19.11
N TYR A 63 -7.38 -8.77 -18.92
CA TYR A 63 -8.18 -9.63 -19.80
C TYR A 63 -9.62 -9.80 -19.32
N HIS A 64 -9.87 -9.61 -18.02
CA HIS A 64 -11.16 -9.84 -17.39
C HIS A 64 -11.48 -8.64 -16.48
N SER A 65 -11.92 -7.54 -17.09
CA SER A 65 -12.12 -6.25 -16.42
C SER A 65 -13.16 -6.26 -15.29
N ALA A 66 -14.01 -7.31 -15.22
CA ALA A 66 -14.95 -7.55 -14.13
C ALA A 66 -14.36 -8.35 -12.95
N TYR A 67 -13.14 -8.88 -13.08
CA TYR A 67 -12.50 -9.73 -12.09
C TYR A 67 -11.21 -9.11 -11.57
N ALA A 68 -11.12 -8.99 -10.25
CA ALA A 68 -9.92 -8.52 -9.57
C ALA A 68 -8.79 -9.56 -9.66
N ILE A 69 -7.55 -9.08 -9.64
CA ILE A 69 -6.37 -9.90 -9.43
C ILE A 69 -6.33 -10.32 -7.95
N GLU A 70 -6.26 -11.62 -7.72
CA GLU A 70 -6.30 -12.21 -6.37
C GLU A 70 -5.18 -13.23 -6.12
N PHE A 71 -4.48 -13.65 -7.18
CA PHE A 71 -3.48 -14.71 -7.11
C PHE A 71 -2.14 -14.28 -7.69
N GLU A 72 -1.06 -14.64 -7.01
CA GLU A 72 0.27 -14.69 -7.60
C GLU A 72 0.50 -16.09 -8.20
N VAL A 73 1.14 -16.15 -9.36
CA VAL A 73 1.43 -17.40 -10.07
C VAL A 73 2.89 -17.49 -10.44
N GLU A 74 3.43 -18.70 -10.28
CA GLU A 74 4.74 -19.07 -10.81
C GLU A 74 4.64 -19.31 -12.33
N CYS A 75 4.52 -18.23 -13.10
CA CYS A 75 4.48 -18.27 -14.57
C CYS A 75 5.63 -17.45 -15.15
N LEU A 76 6.48 -18.09 -15.96
CA LEU A 76 7.61 -17.44 -16.64
C LEU A 76 7.22 -16.77 -17.96
N GLU A 77 6.10 -17.17 -18.57
CA GLU A 77 5.69 -16.77 -19.92
C GLU A 77 4.63 -15.66 -19.94
N ASN A 78 3.87 -15.48 -18.87
CA ASN A 78 2.76 -14.54 -18.77
C ASN A 78 2.88 -13.71 -17.47
N ASN A 79 1.94 -12.79 -17.27
CA ASN A 79 1.86 -11.98 -16.05
C ASN A 79 1.86 -12.87 -14.79
N ARG A 80 2.68 -12.51 -13.79
CA ARG A 80 2.77 -13.21 -12.49
C ARG A 80 1.54 -13.01 -11.62
N LEU A 81 0.59 -12.21 -12.08
CA LEU A 81 -0.65 -11.87 -11.37
C LEU A 81 -1.86 -12.32 -12.18
N MET A 82 -2.83 -12.95 -11.52
CA MET A 82 -4.03 -13.46 -12.18
C MET A 82 -5.32 -13.29 -11.36
N CYS A 83 -6.46 -13.33 -12.05
CA CYS A 83 -7.80 -13.42 -11.46
C CYS A 83 -8.32 -14.88 -11.46
N LEU A 84 -9.46 -15.11 -10.80
CA LEU A 84 -10.15 -16.41 -10.76
C LEU A 84 -10.41 -17.02 -12.15
N LEU A 85 -10.82 -16.21 -13.14
CA LEU A 85 -11.04 -16.72 -14.49
C LEU A 85 -9.74 -17.17 -15.18
N CYS A 86 -8.65 -16.43 -14.98
CA CYS A 86 -7.34 -16.82 -15.50
C CYS A 86 -6.82 -18.12 -14.88
N ARG A 87 -7.17 -18.38 -13.62
CA ARG A 87 -6.84 -19.60 -12.87
C ARG A 87 -7.62 -20.81 -13.36
N ASP A 88 -8.94 -20.67 -13.42
CA ASP A 88 -9.85 -21.81 -13.62
C ASP A 88 -10.07 -22.14 -15.10
N TYR A 89 -10.10 -21.11 -15.96
CA TYR A 89 -10.48 -21.25 -17.36
C TYR A 89 -9.46 -20.68 -18.35
N GLY A 90 -8.50 -19.89 -17.87
CA GLY A 90 -7.59 -19.12 -18.70
C GLY A 90 -6.18 -19.69 -18.81
N ARG A 91 -5.23 -18.78 -19.03
CA ARG A 91 -3.85 -19.07 -19.44
C ARG A 91 -2.96 -19.66 -18.35
N HIS A 92 -3.43 -19.69 -17.11
CA HIS A 92 -2.65 -20.19 -15.97
C HIS A 92 -3.24 -21.46 -15.37
N ARG A 93 -4.10 -22.15 -16.13
CA ARG A 93 -4.68 -23.42 -15.74
C ARG A 93 -3.56 -24.42 -15.45
N ASN A 94 -3.58 -24.99 -14.25
CA ASN A 94 -2.58 -25.93 -13.70
C ASN A 94 -1.25 -25.32 -13.25
N HIS A 95 -1.07 -23.99 -13.29
CA HIS A 95 0.11 -23.39 -12.67
C HIS A 95 -0.07 -23.30 -11.15
N ARG A 96 1.05 -23.45 -10.43
CA ARG A 96 1.07 -23.24 -8.99
C ARG A 96 0.79 -21.77 -8.69
N HIS A 97 -0.12 -21.54 -7.76
CA HIS A 97 -0.54 -20.21 -7.35
C HIS A 97 -0.69 -20.11 -5.84
N SER A 98 -0.57 -18.89 -5.33
CA SER A 98 -0.91 -18.54 -3.95
C SER A 98 -1.78 -17.29 -3.91
N LEU A 99 -2.45 -17.07 -2.79
CA LEU A 99 -3.26 -15.87 -2.59
C LEU A 99 -2.34 -14.67 -2.44
N LEU A 100 -2.54 -13.65 -3.27
CA LEU A 100 -1.71 -12.45 -3.27
C LEU A 100 -1.71 -11.75 -1.91
N GLU A 101 -2.84 -11.76 -1.21
CA GLU A 101 -2.96 -11.16 0.12
C GLU A 101 -2.06 -11.86 1.16
N VAL A 102 -1.91 -13.19 1.06
CA VAL A 102 -1.09 -13.98 1.98
C VAL A 102 0.39 -13.72 1.72
N GLU A 103 0.83 -13.74 0.46
CA GLU A 103 2.22 -13.42 0.09
C GLU A 103 2.58 -11.99 0.49
N ALA A 104 1.68 -11.03 0.24
CA ALA A 104 1.87 -9.64 0.63
C ALA A 104 1.93 -9.49 2.16
N ALA A 105 1.12 -10.21 2.92
CA ALA A 105 1.19 -10.22 4.38
C ALA A 105 2.54 -10.78 4.87
N GLY A 106 2.98 -11.91 4.32
CA GLY A 106 4.27 -12.51 4.65
C GLY A 106 5.45 -11.60 4.32
N LEU A 107 5.42 -10.93 3.17
CA LEU A 107 6.45 -9.97 2.79
C LEU A 107 6.48 -8.76 3.74
N ARG A 108 5.32 -8.22 4.12
CA ARG A 108 5.25 -7.11 5.08
C ARG A 108 5.84 -7.50 6.43
N GLU A 109 5.62 -8.74 6.87
CA GLU A 109 6.17 -9.20 8.15
C GLU A 109 7.69 -9.34 8.09
N ARG A 110 8.23 -9.96 7.04
CA ARG A 110 9.69 -10.04 6.85
C ARG A 110 10.37 -8.66 6.79
N VAL A 111 9.72 -7.69 6.15
CA VAL A 111 10.22 -6.30 6.12
C VAL A 111 10.20 -5.67 7.52
N ARG A 112 9.17 -5.92 8.32
CA ARG A 112 9.11 -5.43 9.71
C ARG A 112 10.19 -6.04 10.59
N GLU A 113 10.42 -7.34 10.48
CA GLU A 113 11.48 -8.04 11.20
C GLU A 113 12.85 -7.44 10.84
N ALA A 114 13.17 -7.32 9.55
CA ALA A 114 14.42 -6.73 9.09
C ALA A 114 14.61 -5.28 9.57
N LEU A 115 13.54 -4.48 9.59
CA LEU A 115 13.58 -3.11 10.13
C LEU A 115 13.80 -3.07 11.65
N SER A 116 13.25 -4.04 12.38
CA SER A 116 13.49 -4.19 13.82
C SER A 116 14.95 -4.53 14.11
N ASP A 117 15.51 -5.49 13.37
CA ASP A 117 16.91 -5.90 13.49
C ASP A 117 17.85 -4.73 13.19
N PHE A 118 17.57 -3.99 12.11
CA PHE A 118 18.34 -2.79 11.76
C PHE A 118 18.28 -1.73 12.86
N ARG A 119 17.10 -1.51 13.46
CA ARG A 119 16.94 -0.56 14.57
C ARG A 119 17.73 -0.99 15.81
N SER A 120 17.76 -2.28 16.13
CA SER A 120 18.58 -2.82 17.23
C SER A 120 20.06 -2.58 16.96
N PHE A 121 20.53 -2.91 15.75
CA PHE A 121 21.91 -2.71 15.34
C PHE A 121 22.35 -1.24 15.45
N ILE A 122 21.51 -0.29 15.00
CA ILE A 122 21.79 1.15 15.15
C ILE A 122 21.88 1.56 16.63
N SER A 123 21.02 1.00 17.50
CA SER A 123 21.09 1.26 18.94
C SER A 123 22.41 0.79 19.55
N ASP A 124 22.87 -0.40 19.16
CA ASP A 124 24.12 -0.98 19.64
C ASP A 124 25.34 -0.17 19.17
N LEU A 125 25.34 0.28 17.91
CA LEU A 125 26.39 1.17 17.38
C LEU A 125 26.44 2.49 18.13
N ASN A 126 25.29 3.11 18.41
CA ASN A 126 25.25 4.36 19.17
C ASN A 126 25.76 4.16 20.59
N ALA A 127 25.37 3.08 21.26
CA ALA A 127 25.85 2.73 22.59
C ALA A 127 27.36 2.43 22.62
N TRP A 128 27.90 1.83 21.55
CA TRP A 128 29.34 1.64 21.38
C TRP A 128 30.07 2.95 21.15
N ASN A 129 29.56 3.81 20.26
CA ASN A 129 30.16 5.10 19.95
C ASN A 129 30.32 5.98 21.20
N ILE A 130 29.26 6.08 22.02
CA ILE A 130 29.30 6.81 23.30
C ILE A 130 30.42 6.30 24.22
N ARG A 131 30.63 4.98 24.28
CA ARG A 131 31.67 4.35 25.13
C ARG A 131 33.10 4.59 24.64
N VAL A 132 33.30 4.83 23.35
CA VAL A 132 34.64 5.02 22.74
C VAL A 132 35.03 6.50 22.69
N THR A 133 34.06 7.40 22.69
CA THR A 133 34.29 8.86 22.69
C THR A 133 34.44 9.49 24.09
N GLN A 134 34.41 8.68 25.16
CA GLN A 134 34.77 9.06 26.54
C GLN A 134 36.13 8.47 26.89
#